data_AF-A0A1M6K1M3-F1
#
_entry.id   AF-A0A1M6K1M3-F1
#
_cell.length_a   1.000
_cell.length_b   1.000
_cell.length_c   1.000
_cell.angle_alpha   90.00
_cell.angle_beta   90.00
_cell.angle_gamma   90.00
#
_symmetry.space_group_name_H-M   'P 1'
#
loop_
_entity.id
_entity.type
_entity.pdbx_description
1 polymer ?
#
loop_
_entity_poly.entity_id
_entity_poly.type
_entity_poly.pdbx_seq_one_letter_code
_entity_poly.pdbx_strand_id
1 'polypeptide(L)'
;MKQLFTLIFTLAILSLNLVSCVTLPSPPLPAPYAFAGVFDYSPLTSKGVFVTESNSVSFDYETIGSLYAISDGGWINKTYVEPSLDALYNEVLKQLAAYNANGIVNLKINVSGRIADRTKRYSLEGMAIRKTDAGKINAQVSTARRIIGKIDGISLQILEAYSNGTRVLTSQKLNVSQLRQAWKKYFYNQSQIQFYTEKGLADKVAYASFIDRQIVNYETNEFIPLE
;
A
#
# COMPACT_ATOMS: atom_id res chain seq x y z
N MET A 1 63.21 5.30 -36.68
CA MET A 1 62.18 4.22 -36.70
C MET A 1 61.46 4.04 -35.37
N LYS A 2 62.15 3.89 -34.22
CA LYS A 2 61.48 3.73 -32.91
C LYS A 2 60.49 4.85 -32.56
N GLN A 3 60.86 6.13 -32.71
CA GLN A 3 59.97 7.25 -32.38
C GLN A 3 58.72 7.36 -33.27
N LEU A 4 58.83 7.00 -34.56
CA LEU A 4 57.69 6.96 -35.47
C LEU A 4 56.71 5.84 -35.07
N PHE A 5 57.23 4.70 -34.62
CA PHE A 5 56.43 3.60 -34.10
C PHE A 5 55.72 3.98 -32.79
N THR A 6 56.41 4.67 -31.88
CA THR A 6 55.80 5.15 -30.63
C THR A 6 54.69 6.15 -30.91
N LEU A 7 54.88 7.07 -31.86
CA LEU A 7 53.89 8.07 -32.24
C LEU A 7 52.62 7.42 -32.82
N ILE A 8 52.79 6.48 -33.76
CA ILE A 8 51.67 5.75 -34.38
C ILE A 8 50.92 4.94 -33.32
N PHE A 9 51.63 4.30 -32.39
CA PHE A 9 51.03 3.53 -31.30
C PHE A 9 50.24 4.42 -30.33
N THR A 10 50.77 5.60 -29.97
CA THR A 10 50.03 6.56 -29.14
C THR A 10 48.81 7.13 -29.86
N LEU A 11 48.89 7.37 -31.17
CA LEU A 11 47.76 7.88 -31.96
C LEU A 11 46.66 6.83 -32.13
N ALA A 12 47.02 5.55 -32.25
CA ALA A 12 46.09 4.43 -32.30
C ALA A 12 45.37 4.17 -30.96
N ILE A 13 46.07 4.35 -29.83
CA ILE A 13 45.44 4.25 -28.50
C ILE A 13 44.51 5.43 -28.26
N LEU A 14 44.87 6.64 -28.71
CA LEU A 14 44.04 7.82 -28.55
C LEU A 14 42.75 7.74 -29.39
N SER A 15 42.82 7.16 -30.60
CA SER A 15 41.63 6.97 -31.45
C SER A 15 40.68 5.88 -30.94
N LEU A 16 41.18 4.86 -30.22
CA LEU A 16 40.36 3.84 -29.56
C LEU A 16 39.54 4.39 -28.37
N ASN A 17 39.95 5.50 -27.76
CA ASN A 17 39.23 6.12 -26.64
C ASN A 17 38.14 7.12 -27.05
N LEU A 18 37.99 7.42 -28.35
CA LEU A 18 37.01 8.40 -28.86
C LEU A 18 35.70 7.77 -29.37
N VAL A 19 35.52 6.45 -29.27
CA VAL A 19 34.38 5.73 -29.89
C VAL A 19 33.23 5.42 -28.93
N SER A 20 33.32 5.68 -27.63
CA SER A 20 32.21 5.38 -26.70
C SER A 20 31.24 6.56 -26.49
N CYS A 21 30.65 7.08 -27.56
CA CYS A 21 29.36 7.76 -27.46
C CYS A 21 28.27 6.73 -27.75
N VAL A 22 27.98 5.87 -26.77
CA VAL A 22 26.74 5.10 -26.79
C VAL A 22 25.62 6.10 -26.59
N THR A 23 24.98 6.53 -27.68
CA THR A 23 23.68 7.17 -27.62
C THR A 23 22.71 6.13 -27.08
N LEU A 24 22.53 6.13 -25.75
CA LEU A 24 21.44 5.41 -25.13
C LEU A 24 20.16 5.84 -25.86
N PRO A 25 19.34 4.90 -26.37
CA PRO A 25 18.08 5.27 -26.98
C PRO A 25 17.29 6.06 -25.94
N SER A 26 17.11 7.35 -26.20
CA SER A 26 16.27 8.20 -25.36
C SER A 26 14.95 7.48 -25.14
N PRO A 27 14.45 7.35 -23.90
CA PRO A 27 13.18 6.69 -23.66
C PRO A 27 12.12 7.35 -24.56
N PRO A 28 11.27 6.56 -25.22
CA PRO A 28 10.23 7.11 -26.09
C PRO A 28 9.41 8.12 -25.30
N LEU A 29 9.19 9.30 -25.88
CA LEU A 29 8.34 10.33 -25.27
C LEU A 29 6.98 9.70 -24.94
N PRO A 30 6.46 9.88 -23.71
CA PRO A 30 5.23 9.21 -23.33
C PRO A 30 4.08 9.69 -24.21
N ALA A 31 3.35 8.75 -24.83
CA ALA A 31 2.14 9.05 -25.56
C ALA A 31 1.07 9.62 -24.59
N PRO A 32 0.19 10.53 -25.05
CA PRO A 32 -0.92 11.02 -24.24
C PRO A 32 -1.77 9.86 -23.71
N TYR A 33 -2.05 9.86 -22.42
CA TYR A 33 -2.85 8.85 -21.74
C TYR A 33 -3.95 9.54 -20.94
N ALA A 34 -5.19 9.05 -21.08
CA ALA A 34 -6.34 9.51 -20.32
C ALA A 34 -6.95 8.34 -19.55
N PHE A 35 -7.36 8.60 -18.30
CA PHE A 35 -8.07 7.63 -17.48
C PHE A 35 -9.23 8.32 -16.76
N ALA A 36 -10.26 7.55 -16.45
CA ALA A 36 -11.34 7.94 -15.55
C ALA A 36 -11.48 6.85 -14.48
N GLY A 37 -11.87 7.25 -13.28
CA GLY A 37 -12.08 6.36 -12.15
C GLY A 37 -12.98 7.01 -11.11
N VAL A 38 -13.43 6.22 -10.15
CA VAL A 38 -14.25 6.67 -9.02
C VAL A 38 -13.50 6.36 -7.73
N PHE A 39 -13.51 7.30 -6.78
CA PHE A 39 -13.07 7.00 -5.42
C PHE A 39 -14.19 6.29 -4.68
N ASP A 40 -13.95 5.04 -4.31
CA ASP A 40 -14.90 4.27 -3.50
C ASP A 40 -14.84 4.75 -2.04
N TYR A 41 -15.99 5.19 -1.52
CA TYR A 41 -16.17 5.63 -0.13
C TYR A 41 -16.62 4.52 0.81
N SER A 42 -16.88 3.31 0.28
CA SER A 42 -17.26 2.13 1.07
C SER A 42 -16.35 1.89 2.29
N PRO A 43 -15.02 2.09 2.24
CA PRO A 43 -14.16 1.94 3.42
C PRO A 43 -14.50 2.84 4.61
N LEU A 44 -15.15 3.98 4.36
CA LEU A 44 -15.65 4.91 5.37
C LEU A 44 -17.12 4.64 5.70
N THR A 45 -17.99 4.54 4.68
CA THR A 45 -19.44 4.43 4.88
C THR A 45 -19.84 3.11 5.52
N SER A 46 -19.16 2.00 5.20
CA SER A 46 -19.39 0.70 5.85
C SER A 46 -19.10 0.71 7.36
N LYS A 47 -18.34 1.69 7.85
CA LYS A 47 -18.02 1.88 9.27
C LYS A 47 -18.95 2.90 9.95
N GLY A 48 -19.99 3.33 9.26
CA GLY A 48 -20.98 4.28 9.75
C GLY A 48 -20.59 5.75 9.59
N VAL A 49 -19.53 6.06 8.82
CA VAL A 49 -19.16 7.44 8.51
C VAL A 49 -20.09 7.97 7.41
N PHE A 50 -20.81 9.05 7.69
CA PHE A 50 -21.50 9.79 6.63
C PHE A 50 -20.48 10.54 5.77
N VAL A 51 -20.59 10.47 4.44
CA VAL A 51 -19.66 11.13 3.53
C VAL A 51 -20.42 11.89 2.45
N THR A 52 -20.04 13.13 2.18
CA THR A 52 -20.49 13.88 1.01
C THR A 52 -19.42 14.84 0.51
N GLU A 53 -19.35 15.00 -0.82
CA GLU A 53 -18.55 16.04 -1.47
C GLU A 53 -19.27 17.41 -1.46
N SER A 54 -20.58 17.43 -1.18
CA SER A 54 -21.35 18.66 -1.10
C SER A 54 -20.89 19.54 0.06
N ASN A 55 -20.92 20.86 -0.16
CA ASN A 55 -20.60 21.86 0.85
C ASN A 55 -21.71 22.03 1.91
N SER A 56 -22.88 21.43 1.70
CA SER A 56 -24.05 21.56 2.56
C SER A 56 -24.82 20.23 2.65
N VAL A 57 -25.55 20.07 3.75
CA VAL A 57 -26.41 18.92 4.06
C VAL A 57 -27.71 19.41 4.67
N SER A 58 -28.76 18.61 4.58
CA SER A 58 -30.13 18.97 5.01
C SER A 58 -30.47 18.56 6.45
N PHE A 59 -29.51 18.06 7.22
CA PHE A 59 -29.69 17.62 8.61
C PHE A 59 -28.78 18.42 9.54
N ASP A 60 -29.18 18.50 10.81
CA ASP A 60 -28.39 19.15 11.85
C ASP A 60 -27.12 18.35 12.20
N TYR A 61 -26.04 19.08 12.49
CA TYR A 61 -24.77 18.50 12.91
C TYR A 61 -23.98 19.47 13.80
N GLU A 62 -23.10 18.92 14.63
CA GLU A 62 -22.06 19.66 15.34
C GLU A 62 -20.79 19.72 14.47
N THR A 63 -20.24 20.91 14.29
CA THR A 63 -18.95 21.10 13.61
C THR A 63 -17.80 20.73 14.55
N ILE A 64 -16.97 19.76 14.13
CA ILE A 64 -15.82 19.31 14.92
C ILE A 64 -14.55 20.05 14.51
N GLY A 65 -14.31 20.17 13.21
CA GLY A 65 -13.14 20.86 12.68
C GLY A 65 -12.79 20.45 11.26
N SER A 66 -11.76 21.08 10.71
CA SER A 66 -11.21 20.69 9.41
C SER A 66 -10.45 19.37 9.52
N LEU A 67 -10.77 18.42 8.66
CA LEU A 67 -10.08 17.15 8.51
C LEU A 67 -9.09 17.26 7.36
N TYR A 68 -7.86 16.81 7.58
CA TYR A 68 -6.88 16.58 6.52
C TYR A 68 -6.16 15.25 6.75
N ALA A 69 -5.84 14.55 5.67
CA ALA A 69 -5.04 13.33 5.69
C ALA A 69 -4.21 13.23 4.42
N ILE A 70 -3.04 12.62 4.53
CA ILE A 70 -2.10 12.43 3.41
C ILE A 70 -1.59 10.99 3.42
N SER A 71 -1.48 10.38 2.25
CA SER A 71 -0.74 9.16 2.02
C SER A 71 0.32 9.42 0.96
N ASP A 72 1.57 9.31 1.40
CA ASP A 72 2.75 9.41 0.56
C ASP A 72 3.34 8.04 0.27
N GLY A 73 3.94 7.91 -0.91
CA GLY A 73 4.84 6.80 -1.18
C GLY A 73 6.17 7.02 -0.48
N GLY A 74 6.87 5.93 -0.18
CA GLY A 74 8.09 5.99 0.61
C GLY A 74 8.99 4.79 0.39
N TRP A 75 10.16 4.81 1.03
CA TRP A 75 11.14 3.74 0.92
C TRP A 75 11.11 2.87 2.16
N ILE A 76 10.88 1.57 1.96
CA ILE A 76 11.01 0.55 3.00
C ILE A 76 12.09 -0.42 2.52
N ASN A 77 13.22 -0.48 3.23
CA ASN A 77 14.34 -1.37 2.94
C ASN A 77 14.80 -1.37 1.46
N LYS A 78 15.00 -0.18 0.88
CA LYS A 78 15.39 0.00 -0.55
C LYS A 78 14.33 -0.42 -1.57
N THR A 79 13.13 -0.78 -1.13
CA THR A 79 11.97 -0.96 -2.00
C THR A 79 11.04 0.25 -1.86
N TYR A 80 10.68 0.85 -2.98
CA TYR A 80 9.68 1.92 -2.97
C TYR A 80 8.28 1.31 -2.83
N VAL A 81 7.51 1.81 -1.88
CA VAL A 81 6.11 1.46 -1.63
C VAL A 81 5.26 2.64 -2.07
N GLU A 82 4.29 2.39 -2.95
CA GLU A 82 3.35 3.41 -3.41
C GLU A 82 2.42 3.90 -2.29
N PRO A 83 1.91 5.14 -2.39
CA PRO A 83 0.86 5.62 -1.48
C PRO A 83 -0.40 4.74 -1.60
N SER A 84 -1.18 4.67 -0.52
CA SER A 84 -2.35 3.79 -0.42
C SER A 84 -3.59 4.55 0.04
N LEU A 85 -4.66 4.49 -0.76
CA LEU A 85 -5.97 5.01 -0.35
C LEU A 85 -6.51 4.31 0.90
N ASP A 86 -6.23 3.02 1.10
CA ASP A 86 -6.65 2.31 2.31
C ASP A 86 -5.93 2.85 3.55
N ALA A 87 -4.63 3.15 3.42
CA ALA A 87 -3.87 3.76 4.50
C ALA A 87 -4.41 5.16 4.83
N LEU A 88 -4.72 5.94 3.79
CA LEU A 88 -5.35 7.26 3.93
C LEU A 88 -6.68 7.17 4.69
N TYR A 89 -7.58 6.27 4.27
CA TYR A 89 -8.88 6.08 4.93
C TYR A 89 -8.74 5.58 6.36
N ASN A 90 -7.76 4.74 6.66
CA ASN A 90 -7.51 4.29 8.03
C ASN A 90 -7.06 5.44 8.94
N GLU A 91 -6.19 6.34 8.46
CA GLU A 91 -5.82 7.54 9.23
C GLU A 91 -7.02 8.48 9.44
N VAL A 92 -7.86 8.65 8.42
CA VAL A 92 -9.13 9.40 8.55
C VAL A 92 -10.03 8.81 9.63
N LEU A 93 -10.24 7.49 9.63
CA LEU A 93 -11.08 6.82 10.62
C LEU A 93 -10.52 6.97 12.04
N LYS A 94 -9.20 6.91 12.22
CA LYS A 94 -8.55 7.16 13.52
C LYS A 94 -8.84 8.57 14.01
N GLN A 95 -8.70 9.58 13.14
CA GLN A 95 -9.00 10.96 13.50
C GLN A 95 -10.48 11.16 13.84
N LEU A 96 -11.39 10.67 13.00
CA LEU A 96 -12.82 10.77 13.29
C LEU A 96 -13.18 10.09 14.62
N ALA A 97 -12.62 8.92 14.90
CA ALA A 97 -12.84 8.21 16.16
C ALA A 97 -12.31 9.00 17.36
N ALA A 98 -11.10 9.56 17.26
CA ALA A 98 -10.48 10.33 18.33
C ALA A 98 -11.30 11.56 18.74
N TYR A 99 -11.97 12.20 17.78
CA TYR A 99 -12.82 13.36 18.02
C TYR A 99 -14.32 13.04 18.12
N ASN A 100 -14.68 11.75 18.21
CA ASN A 100 -16.06 11.28 18.23
C ASN A 100 -16.91 11.86 17.08
N ALA A 101 -16.30 12.06 15.91
CA ALA A 101 -16.94 12.48 14.69
C ALA A 101 -17.48 11.27 13.92
N ASN A 102 -18.60 11.44 13.22
CA ASN A 102 -19.27 10.37 12.48
C ASN A 102 -19.67 10.79 11.06
N GLY A 103 -19.18 11.93 10.59
CA GLY A 103 -19.35 12.34 9.21
C GLY A 103 -18.24 13.25 8.70
N ILE A 104 -18.15 13.32 7.38
CA ILE A 104 -17.31 14.25 6.63
C ILE A 104 -18.20 14.93 5.59
N VAL A 105 -18.21 16.26 5.60
CA VAL A 105 -18.85 17.08 4.55
C VAL A 105 -17.79 17.84 3.77
N ASN A 106 -18.13 18.28 2.56
CA ASN A 106 -17.20 18.95 1.65
C ASN A 106 -15.92 18.12 1.42
N LEU A 107 -16.08 16.79 1.31
CA LEU A 107 -14.97 15.87 1.07
C LEU A 107 -14.31 16.18 -0.27
N LYS A 108 -12.98 16.24 -0.28
CA LYS A 108 -12.16 16.33 -1.49
C LYS A 108 -11.03 15.33 -1.40
N ILE A 109 -10.86 14.53 -2.45
CA ILE A 109 -9.72 13.62 -2.60
C ILE A 109 -8.93 14.05 -3.83
N ASN A 110 -7.65 14.33 -3.65
CA ASN A 110 -6.75 14.71 -4.71
C ASN A 110 -5.68 13.64 -4.93
N VAL A 111 -5.32 13.44 -6.19
CA VAL A 111 -4.15 12.65 -6.59
C VAL A 111 -3.17 13.61 -7.24
N SER A 112 -1.94 13.63 -6.75
CA SER A 112 -0.87 14.41 -7.36
C SER A 112 0.35 13.55 -7.61
N GLY A 113 1.28 14.07 -8.41
CA GLY A 113 2.52 13.38 -8.78
C GLY A 113 2.31 12.22 -9.76
N ARG A 114 3.38 11.45 -9.98
CA ARG A 114 3.39 10.32 -10.90
C ARG A 114 3.98 9.08 -10.24
N ILE A 115 3.48 7.90 -10.63
CA ILE A 115 4.04 6.62 -10.19
C ILE A 115 5.50 6.48 -10.65
N ALA A 116 5.74 6.77 -11.94
CA ALA A 116 7.07 6.66 -12.55
C ALA A 116 8.12 7.52 -11.81
N ASP A 117 7.71 8.71 -11.37
CA ASP A 117 8.59 9.67 -10.70
C ASP A 117 8.66 9.43 -9.18
N ARG A 118 7.91 8.45 -8.66
CA ARG A 118 7.81 8.17 -7.21
C ARG A 118 7.39 9.38 -6.38
N THR A 119 6.57 10.24 -6.98
CA THR A 119 6.03 11.46 -6.34
C THR A 119 4.52 11.37 -6.11
N LYS A 120 3.92 10.23 -6.43
CA LYS A 120 2.48 10.03 -6.27
C LYS A 120 2.08 10.24 -4.81
N ARG A 121 1.01 11.02 -4.61
CA ARG A 121 0.41 11.33 -3.30
C ARG A 121 -1.10 11.26 -3.41
N TYR A 122 -1.74 10.74 -2.37
CA TYR A 122 -3.16 10.94 -2.11
C TYR A 122 -3.33 11.94 -0.97
N SER A 123 -4.17 12.95 -1.15
CA SER A 123 -4.62 13.80 -0.05
C SER A 123 -6.13 13.79 0.05
N LEU A 124 -6.62 13.89 1.28
CA LEU A 124 -8.05 13.97 1.60
C LEU A 124 -8.27 15.14 2.53
N GLU A 125 -9.23 15.99 2.19
CA GLU A 125 -9.63 17.16 2.96
C GLU A 125 -11.15 17.19 3.12
N GLY A 126 -11.63 17.80 4.20
CA GLY A 126 -13.05 18.02 4.42
C GLY A 126 -13.31 18.66 5.77
N MET A 127 -14.58 18.69 6.18
CA MET A 127 -14.98 19.10 7.53
C MET A 127 -15.54 17.89 8.27
N ALA A 128 -14.89 17.54 9.39
CA ALA A 128 -15.39 16.54 10.29
C ALA A 128 -16.61 17.09 11.05
N ILE A 129 -17.67 16.29 11.07
CA ILE A 129 -18.93 16.63 11.73
C ILE A 129 -19.38 15.50 12.64
N ARG A 130 -20.25 15.83 13.58
CA ARG A 130 -20.98 14.87 14.38
C ARG A 130 -22.48 15.07 14.16
N LYS A 131 -23.10 14.11 13.48
CA LYS A 131 -24.56 14.01 13.39
C LYS A 131 -25.11 13.55 14.73
N THR A 132 -26.11 14.25 15.25
CA THR A 132 -26.72 14.02 16.56
C THR A 132 -27.42 12.66 16.65
N ASP A 133 -27.96 12.17 15.52
CA ASP A 133 -28.77 10.94 15.47
C ASP A 133 -28.00 9.71 14.96
N ALA A 134 -26.75 9.90 14.50
CA ALA A 134 -25.92 8.79 14.05
C ALA A 134 -25.14 8.24 15.24
N GLY A 135 -25.26 6.93 15.49
CA GLY A 135 -24.49 6.25 16.52
C GLY A 135 -22.96 6.42 16.36
N LYS A 136 -22.20 5.87 17.31
CA LYS A 136 -20.73 5.89 17.24
C LYS A 136 -20.26 5.12 16.00
N ILE A 137 -19.24 5.65 15.31
CA ILE A 137 -18.60 4.92 14.20
C ILE A 137 -17.97 3.63 14.71
N ASN A 138 -18.01 2.58 13.89
CA ASN A 138 -17.25 1.37 14.17
C ASN A 138 -15.77 1.62 13.85
N ALA A 139 -15.05 2.16 14.83
CA ALA A 139 -13.63 2.47 14.72
C ALA A 139 -12.72 1.24 14.71
N GLN A 140 -13.26 0.01 14.83
CA GLN A 140 -12.49 -1.19 14.51
C GLN A 140 -12.04 -1.04 13.06
N VAL A 141 -10.73 -0.93 12.87
CA VAL A 141 -10.08 -0.84 11.57
C VAL A 141 -10.25 -2.19 10.87
N SER A 142 -11.45 -2.46 10.34
CA SER A 142 -11.61 -3.49 9.33
C SER A 142 -11.12 -2.87 8.03
N THR A 143 -9.88 -3.14 7.65
CA THR A 143 -9.55 -3.08 6.23
C THR A 143 -10.60 -3.93 5.52
N ALA A 144 -11.42 -3.31 4.66
CA ALA A 144 -12.35 -4.03 3.81
C ALA A 144 -11.59 -5.22 3.20
N ARG A 145 -12.16 -6.43 3.28
CA ARG A 145 -11.45 -7.66 2.91
C ARG A 145 -10.88 -7.51 1.49
N ARG A 146 -9.59 -7.20 1.36
CA ARG A 146 -9.01 -6.75 0.08
C ARG A 146 -8.09 -7.82 -0.47
N ILE A 147 -8.36 -8.28 -1.68
CA ILE A 147 -7.44 -9.15 -2.41
C ILE A 147 -6.18 -8.33 -2.73
N ILE A 148 -5.03 -8.77 -2.22
CA ILE A 148 -3.74 -8.11 -2.42
C ILE A 148 -2.93 -8.74 -3.57
N GLY A 149 -3.32 -9.93 -4.02
CA GLY A 149 -2.72 -10.57 -5.16
C GLY A 149 -2.78 -12.09 -5.09
N LYS A 150 -1.85 -12.72 -5.81
CA LYS A 150 -1.70 -14.17 -5.90
C LYS A 150 -0.23 -14.57 -5.79
N ILE A 151 0.00 -15.74 -5.19
CA ILE A 151 1.26 -16.50 -5.25
C ILE A 151 0.91 -17.85 -5.86
N ASP A 152 1.53 -18.18 -7.00
CA ASP A 152 1.29 -19.44 -7.73
C ASP A 152 -0.20 -19.79 -7.91
N GLY A 153 -1.03 -18.79 -8.20
CA GLY A 153 -2.48 -18.96 -8.38
C GLY A 153 -3.32 -18.95 -7.10
N ILE A 154 -2.71 -19.09 -5.91
CA ILE A 154 -3.38 -18.99 -4.61
C ILE A 154 -3.64 -17.51 -4.31
N SER A 155 -4.90 -17.12 -4.06
CA SER A 155 -5.24 -15.74 -3.73
C SER A 155 -4.90 -15.40 -2.30
N LEU A 156 -4.48 -14.15 -2.07
CA LEU A 156 -4.23 -13.59 -0.75
C LEU A 156 -5.15 -12.39 -0.55
N GLN A 157 -5.85 -12.35 0.57
CA GLN A 157 -6.79 -11.30 0.94
C GLN A 157 -6.49 -10.82 2.36
N ILE A 158 -6.24 -9.53 2.54
CA ILE A 158 -6.12 -8.96 3.88
C ILE A 158 -7.51 -8.95 4.50
N LEU A 159 -7.65 -9.59 5.66
CA LEU A 159 -8.84 -9.56 6.49
C LEU A 159 -8.85 -8.33 7.38
N GLU A 160 -7.76 -8.14 8.13
CA GLU A 160 -7.60 -7.08 9.13
C GLU A 160 -6.12 -6.68 9.19
N ALA A 161 -5.82 -5.39 9.27
CA ALA A 161 -4.47 -4.88 9.47
C ALA A 161 -4.45 -3.96 10.69
N TYR A 162 -3.81 -4.44 11.77
CA TYR A 162 -3.60 -3.71 13.01
C TYR A 162 -2.18 -3.15 13.07
N SER A 163 -1.93 -2.22 13.99
CA SER A 163 -0.57 -1.70 14.24
C SER A 163 0.41 -2.78 14.72
N ASN A 164 -0.10 -3.86 15.32
CA ASN A 164 0.68 -4.97 15.86
C ASN A 164 0.63 -6.25 15.01
N GLY A 165 -0.12 -6.27 13.90
CA GLY A 165 -0.10 -7.40 12.98
C GLY A 165 -1.25 -7.44 11.98
N THR A 166 -1.11 -8.32 10.97
CA THR A 166 -2.05 -8.43 9.84
C THR A 166 -2.61 -9.84 9.77
N ARG A 167 -3.92 -9.96 9.53
CA ARG A 167 -4.59 -11.24 9.25
C ARG A 167 -4.85 -11.37 7.76
N VAL A 168 -4.50 -12.52 7.21
CA VAL A 168 -4.54 -12.81 5.77
C VAL A 168 -5.34 -14.08 5.54
N LEU A 169 -6.34 -14.00 4.67
CA LEU A 169 -7.05 -15.14 4.13
C LEU A 169 -6.38 -15.59 2.84
N THR A 170 -6.19 -16.89 2.68
CA THR A 170 -5.73 -17.51 1.45
C THR A 170 -6.74 -18.51 0.92
N SER A 171 -6.87 -18.63 -0.41
CA SER A 171 -7.79 -19.62 -1.01
C SER A 171 -7.38 -21.06 -0.70
N GLN A 172 -6.08 -21.30 -0.48
CA GLN A 172 -5.48 -22.57 -0.10
C GLN A 172 -4.26 -22.31 0.80
N LYS A 173 -3.80 -23.33 1.52
CA LYS A 173 -2.59 -23.22 2.34
C LYS A 173 -1.38 -22.97 1.44
N LEU A 174 -0.59 -21.98 1.79
CA LEU A 174 0.71 -21.72 1.18
C LEU A 174 1.75 -22.68 1.78
N ASN A 175 2.61 -23.25 0.94
CA ASN A 175 3.79 -23.98 1.42
C ASN A 175 4.91 -23.00 1.85
N VAL A 176 6.00 -23.51 2.43
CA VAL A 176 7.12 -22.68 2.95
C VAL A 176 7.74 -21.79 1.87
N SER A 177 7.95 -22.31 0.66
CA SER A 177 8.50 -21.52 -0.46
C SER A 177 7.57 -20.37 -0.83
N GLN A 178 6.27 -20.66 -0.93
CA GLN A 178 5.24 -19.68 -1.24
C GLN A 178 5.07 -18.65 -0.13
N LEU A 179 5.20 -19.05 1.13
CA LEU A 179 5.22 -18.15 2.28
C LEU A 179 6.42 -17.21 2.23
N ARG A 180 7.62 -17.69 1.87
CA ARG A 180 8.79 -16.81 1.63
C ARG A 180 8.54 -15.83 0.50
N GLN A 181 7.93 -16.28 -0.60
CA GLN A 181 7.56 -15.39 -1.70
C GLN A 181 6.54 -14.34 -1.26
N ALA A 182 5.50 -14.74 -0.52
CA ALA A 182 4.49 -13.85 0.02
C ALA A 182 5.12 -12.83 0.97
N TRP A 183 6.03 -13.28 1.84
CA TRP A 183 6.81 -12.41 2.72
C TRP A 183 7.57 -11.34 1.94
N LYS A 184 8.40 -11.76 0.97
CA LYS A 184 9.21 -10.85 0.16
C LYS A 184 8.37 -9.88 -0.67
N LYS A 185 7.22 -10.33 -1.17
CA LYS A 185 6.38 -9.57 -2.12
C LYS A 185 5.37 -8.63 -1.45
N TYR A 186 4.76 -9.05 -0.33
CA TYR A 186 3.59 -8.36 0.23
C TYR A 186 3.76 -7.91 1.68
N PHE A 187 4.72 -8.49 2.41
CA PHE A 187 4.67 -8.56 3.87
C PHE A 187 6.02 -8.29 4.53
N TYR A 188 6.97 -7.80 3.75
CA TYR A 188 8.32 -7.53 4.20
C TYR A 188 8.29 -6.49 5.33
N ASN A 189 9.03 -6.74 6.43
CA ASN A 189 9.06 -5.89 7.64
C ASN A 189 7.75 -5.70 8.41
N GLN A 190 6.69 -6.44 8.10
CA GLN A 190 5.51 -6.47 8.98
C GLN A 190 5.86 -7.18 10.30
N SER A 191 5.40 -6.63 11.42
CA SER A 191 5.72 -7.12 12.76
C SER A 191 5.20 -8.54 13.00
N GLN A 192 3.93 -8.78 12.69
CA GLN A 192 3.30 -10.10 12.80
C GLN A 192 2.25 -10.30 11.71
N ILE A 193 2.19 -11.51 11.13
CA ILE A 193 1.18 -11.83 10.13
C ILE A 193 0.62 -13.21 10.41
N GLN A 194 -0.69 -13.38 10.35
CA GLN A 194 -1.35 -14.69 10.51
C GLN A 194 -2.10 -15.06 9.24
N PHE A 195 -1.93 -16.31 8.80
CA PHE A 195 -2.55 -16.85 7.60
C PHE A 195 -3.66 -17.83 7.95
N TYR A 196 -4.80 -17.66 7.30
CA TYR A 196 -6.01 -18.45 7.48
C TYR A 196 -6.49 -18.98 6.13
N THR A 197 -7.10 -20.15 6.13
CA THR A 197 -8.03 -20.57 5.06
C THR A 197 -9.46 -20.19 5.45
N GLU A 198 -10.45 -20.32 4.57
CA GLU A 198 -11.85 -20.02 4.95
C GLU A 198 -12.33 -20.87 6.14
N LYS A 199 -12.01 -22.17 6.12
CA LYS A 199 -12.29 -23.08 7.23
C LYS A 199 -11.57 -22.64 8.51
N GLY A 200 -10.26 -22.38 8.41
CA GLY A 200 -9.46 -21.91 9.55
C GLY A 200 -9.96 -20.60 10.12
N LEU A 201 -10.46 -19.68 9.29
CA LEU A 201 -11.04 -18.43 9.75
C LEU A 201 -12.33 -18.66 10.55
N ALA A 202 -13.22 -19.55 10.08
CA ALA A 202 -14.45 -19.92 10.80
C ALA A 202 -14.14 -20.56 12.15
N ASP A 203 -13.12 -21.43 12.19
CA ASP A 203 -12.67 -22.15 13.39
C ASP A 203 -11.73 -21.31 14.28
N LYS A 204 -11.36 -20.09 13.84
CA LYS A 204 -10.38 -19.20 14.49
C LYS A 204 -8.99 -19.82 14.66
N VAL A 205 -8.57 -20.65 13.71
CA VAL A 205 -7.28 -21.34 13.66
C VAL A 205 -6.47 -20.85 12.45
N ALA A 206 -5.33 -20.21 12.72
CA ALA A 206 -4.33 -19.89 11.71
C ALA A 206 -3.50 -21.15 11.37
N TYR A 207 -3.10 -21.31 10.11
CA TYR A 207 -2.23 -22.42 9.71
C TYR A 207 -0.74 -22.03 9.70
N ALA A 208 -0.44 -20.74 9.53
CA ALA A 208 0.92 -20.22 9.60
C ALA A 208 0.95 -18.78 10.08
N SER A 209 2.11 -18.31 10.53
CA SER A 209 2.35 -16.90 10.78
C SER A 209 3.77 -16.46 10.46
N PHE A 210 3.97 -15.16 10.26
CA PHE A 210 5.28 -14.53 10.36
C PHE A 210 5.41 -13.84 11.71
N ILE A 211 6.41 -14.23 12.50
CA ILE A 211 6.74 -13.65 13.81
C ILE A 211 8.25 -13.61 13.91
N ASP A 212 8.83 -12.49 14.36
CA ASP A 212 10.27 -12.34 14.62
C ASP A 212 11.18 -12.82 13.47
N ARG A 213 10.79 -12.51 12.22
CA ARG A 213 11.48 -12.93 10.98
C ARG A 213 11.56 -14.45 10.81
N GLN A 214 10.57 -15.17 11.33
CA GLN A 214 10.41 -16.60 11.15
C GLN A 214 9.00 -16.89 10.66
N ILE A 215 8.88 -17.95 9.86
CA ILE A 215 7.63 -18.62 9.58
C ILE A 215 7.38 -19.57 10.75
N VAL A 216 6.25 -19.41 11.43
CA VAL A 216 5.72 -20.40 12.35
C VAL A 216 4.69 -21.21 11.59
N ASN A 217 4.92 -22.50 11.45
CA ASN A 217 3.95 -23.44 10.89
C ASN A 217 3.20 -24.10 12.04
N TYR A 218 1.92 -23.76 12.22
CA TYR A 218 1.14 -24.25 13.35
C TYR A 218 0.72 -25.72 13.22
N GLU A 219 0.85 -26.31 12.03
CA GLU A 219 0.51 -27.71 11.79
C GLU A 219 1.68 -28.63 12.12
N THR A 220 2.89 -28.20 11.78
CA THR A 220 4.12 -28.97 12.06
C THR A 220 4.82 -28.54 13.35
N ASN A 221 4.40 -27.42 13.96
CA ASN A 221 5.08 -26.75 15.07
C ASN A 221 6.54 -26.37 14.76
N GLU A 222 6.84 -26.12 13.48
CA GLU A 222 8.17 -25.73 13.03
C GLU A 222 8.34 -24.21 13.00
N PHE A 223 9.55 -23.78 13.33
CA PHE A 223 10.01 -22.39 13.24
C PHE A 223 11.07 -22.31 12.15
N ILE A 224 10.76 -21.61 11.05
CA ILE A 224 11.59 -21.59 9.85
C ILE A 224 12.05 -20.15 9.58
N PRO A 225 13.36 -19.86 9.60
CA PRO A 225 13.87 -18.52 9.33
C PRO A 225 13.43 -17.95 7.97
N LEU A 226 13.02 -16.68 7.94
CA LEU A 226 12.74 -15.93 6.71
C LEU A 226 14.06 -15.39 6.13
N GLU A 227 14.74 -16.24 5.36
CA GLU A 227 15.91 -15.91 4.51
C GLU A 227 15.50 -15.71 3.04
#